data_AF-A0A424ISQ3-F1
#
_entry.id   AF-A0A424ISQ3-F1
#
_cell.length_a   1.000
_cell.length_b   1.000
_cell.length_c   1.000
_cell.angle_alpha   90.00
_cell.angle_beta   90.00
_cell.angle_gamma   90.00
#
_symmetry.space_group_name_H-M   'P 1'
#
loop_
_entity.id
_entity.type
_entity.pdbx_description
1 polymer ?
#
loop_
_entity_poly.entity_id
_entity_poly.type
_entity_poly.pdbx_seq_one_letter_code
_entity_poly.pdbx_strand_id
1 'polypeptide(L)'
;MQWEAEGLVLAARAHGESSAIIDVFSRAHGRFGGLVRGGNSRRLRPVLQPGNMVVATWRARLSEHLGTITVDAGRAHAAEAMSDAKTLAGLTSLCALMQITPERQAYPRLYDTLMLVIAAMDDADTWPALLARFEMALLEEIGFGLDLSCCAATGVIEQLEYVSPRSGRAVSRDAARPYLDKMFVLPQFLLDPSANASDEDVQKAMELTGHFLERRVYLPNGLKMPPARQRLMDMLAR
;
A
#
# COMPACT_ATOMS: atom_id res chain seq x y z
N MET A 1 1.36 15.41 24.67
CA MET A 1 0.81 14.15 24.13
C MET A 1 1.94 13.14 23.95
N GLN A 2 1.73 11.88 24.32
CA GLN A 2 2.67 10.79 24.13
C GLN A 2 1.92 9.50 23.82
N TRP A 3 2.46 8.68 22.94
CA TRP A 3 2.05 7.28 22.75
C TRP A 3 3.28 6.43 22.42
N GLU A 4 3.14 5.12 22.60
CA GLU A 4 4.12 4.10 22.25
C GLU A 4 3.40 2.95 21.57
N ALA A 5 3.91 2.51 20.42
CA ALA A 5 3.32 1.43 19.64
C ALA A 5 4.34 0.80 18.69
N GLU A 6 4.13 -0.47 18.35
CA GLU A 6 4.76 -1.07 17.18
C GLU A 6 4.25 -0.43 15.90
N GLY A 7 5.15 -0.24 14.94
CA GLY A 7 4.79 0.29 13.64
C GLY A 7 5.84 0.02 12.56
N LEU A 8 5.39 0.12 11.32
CA LEU A 8 6.21 0.01 10.13
C LEU A 8 6.79 1.38 9.78
N VAL A 9 8.09 1.47 9.53
CA VAL A 9 8.69 2.67 8.96
C VAL A 9 8.26 2.76 7.49
N LEU A 10 7.52 3.81 7.12
CA LEU A 10 7.10 4.04 5.73
C LEU A 10 8.14 4.84 4.95
N ALA A 11 8.79 5.80 5.61
CA ALA A 11 9.88 6.57 5.03
C ALA A 11 10.81 7.12 6.09
N ALA A 12 12.03 7.39 5.67
CA ALA A 12 13.01 8.14 6.42
C ALA A 12 13.78 9.08 5.49
N ARG A 13 13.90 10.34 5.88
CA ARG A 13 14.68 11.36 5.16
C ARG A 13 15.64 12.05 6.13
N ALA A 14 16.87 12.27 5.69
CA ALA A 14 17.85 13.03 6.45
C ALA A 14 17.32 14.45 6.72
N HIS A 15 17.55 14.95 7.93
CA HIS A 15 17.14 16.27 8.36
C HIS A 15 18.22 16.93 9.22
N GLY A 16 18.87 17.95 8.68
CA GLY A 16 20.07 18.54 9.25
C GLY A 16 21.24 17.54 9.27
N GLU A 17 22.20 17.77 10.16
CA GLU A 17 23.44 16.98 10.19
C GLU A 17 23.23 15.57 10.77
N SER A 18 22.50 15.47 11.89
CA SER A 18 22.44 14.23 12.68
C SER A 18 21.07 13.56 12.74
N SER A 19 20.00 14.25 12.35
CA SER A 19 18.62 13.78 12.56
C SER A 19 17.98 13.27 11.28
N ALA A 20 16.89 12.52 11.43
CA ALA A 20 16.04 12.12 10.32
C ALA A 20 14.59 12.45 10.65
N ILE A 21 13.80 12.81 9.65
CA ILE A 21 12.34 12.81 9.75
C ILE A 21 11.87 11.45 9.22
N ILE A 22 11.04 10.77 10.00
CA ILE A 22 10.45 9.50 9.59
C ILE A 22 8.93 9.58 9.62
N ASP A 23 8.31 8.74 8.81
CA ASP A 23 6.90 8.39 8.91
C ASP A 23 6.79 6.96 9.42
N VAL A 24 6.04 6.75 10.50
CA VAL A 24 5.72 5.43 11.06
C VAL A 24 4.24 5.18 10.94
N PHE A 25 3.86 3.97 10.57
CA PHE A 25 2.48 3.53 10.51
C PHE A 25 2.22 2.44 11.55
N SER A 26 1.38 2.74 12.54
CA SER A 26 1.00 1.79 13.58
C SER A 26 -0.49 1.44 13.49
N ARG A 27 -0.85 0.28 14.02
CA ARG A 27 -2.23 -0.21 14.00
C ARG A 27 -3.21 0.72 14.71
N ALA A 28 -2.82 1.23 15.88
CA ALA A 28 -3.69 1.99 16.77
C ALA A 28 -3.70 3.50 16.49
N HIS A 29 -2.66 4.03 15.84
CA HIS A 29 -2.51 5.48 15.64
C HIS A 29 -2.44 5.87 14.14
N GLY A 30 -2.24 4.91 13.24
CA GLY A 30 -2.06 5.20 11.83
C GLY A 30 -0.72 5.83 11.52
N ARG A 31 -0.68 6.71 10.51
CA ARG A 31 0.55 7.36 10.06
C ARG A 31 0.90 8.56 10.94
N PHE A 32 2.12 8.58 11.47
CA PHE A 32 2.67 9.70 12.22
C PHE A 32 4.06 10.07 11.73
N GLY A 33 4.24 11.34 11.40
CA GLY A 33 5.55 11.93 11.14
C GLY A 33 6.24 12.39 12.43
N GLY A 34 7.55 12.29 12.47
CA GLY A 34 8.34 12.85 13.58
C GLY A 34 9.84 12.87 13.36
N LEU A 35 10.52 13.70 14.16
CA LEU A 35 11.97 13.87 14.15
C LEU A 35 12.63 12.82 15.05
N VAL A 36 13.52 12.02 14.48
CA VAL A 36 14.43 11.12 15.20
C VAL A 36 15.80 11.76 15.31
N ARG A 37 16.18 12.12 16.54
CA ARG A 37 17.54 12.63 16.84
C ARG A 37 18.54 11.50 16.64
N GLY A 38 19.65 11.78 15.94
CA GLY A 38 20.63 10.75 15.61
C GLY A 38 20.17 9.77 14.52
N GLY A 39 19.04 10.03 13.85
CA GLY A 39 18.50 9.17 12.79
C GLY A 39 19.45 8.95 11.61
N ASN A 40 20.36 9.88 11.35
CA ASN A 40 21.40 9.73 10.31
C ASN A 40 22.63 8.93 10.78
N SER A 41 22.70 8.55 12.06
CA SER A 41 23.83 7.80 12.59
C SER A 41 23.95 6.42 11.97
N ARG A 42 25.17 5.85 11.95
CA ARG A 42 25.42 4.47 11.50
C ARG A 42 24.61 3.43 12.27
N ARG A 43 24.21 3.74 13.51
CA ARG A 43 23.41 2.86 14.36
C ARG A 43 21.93 2.87 13.99
N LEU A 44 21.33 4.05 13.79
CA LEU A 44 19.88 4.17 13.55
C LEU A 44 19.50 4.11 12.07
N ARG A 45 20.37 4.52 11.14
CA ARG A 45 20.04 4.54 9.71
C ARG A 45 19.59 3.16 9.16
N PRO A 46 20.18 2.01 9.56
CA PRO A 46 19.67 0.69 9.15
C PRO A 46 18.32 0.34 9.78
N VAL A 47 18.06 0.77 11.03
CA VAL A 47 16.78 0.54 11.72
C VAL A 47 15.66 1.31 11.02
N LEU A 48 15.93 2.55 10.61
CA LEU A 48 14.96 3.45 9.96
C LEU A 48 14.74 3.17 8.47
N GLN A 49 15.14 2.01 7.94
CA GLN A 49 14.85 1.69 6.54
C GLN A 49 13.33 1.49 6.34
N PRO A 50 12.76 2.02 5.24
CA PRO A 50 11.37 1.74 4.89
C PRO A 50 11.11 0.23 4.83
N GLY A 51 10.04 -0.21 5.48
CA GLY A 51 9.67 -1.62 5.60
C GLY A 51 10.14 -2.29 6.90
N ASN A 52 11.02 -1.68 7.68
CA ASN A 52 11.38 -2.23 8.98
C ASN A 52 10.31 -1.96 10.04
N MET A 53 10.15 -2.92 10.96
CA MET A 53 9.35 -2.75 12.16
C MET A 53 10.16 -2.07 13.26
N VAL A 54 9.50 -1.21 14.02
CA VAL A 54 10.05 -0.52 15.18
C VAL A 54 9.00 -0.45 16.29
N VAL A 55 9.45 -0.39 17.54
CA VAL A 55 8.64 0.18 18.63
C VAL A 55 8.90 1.67 18.64
N ALA A 56 7.90 2.48 18.30
CA ALA A 56 8.01 3.92 18.20
C ALA A 56 7.33 4.60 19.39
N THR A 57 8.07 5.49 20.05
CA THR A 57 7.55 6.37 21.08
C THR A 57 7.52 7.79 20.55
N TRP A 58 6.31 8.31 20.31
CA TRP A 58 6.09 9.65 19.76
C TRP A 58 5.70 10.62 20.86
N ARG A 59 6.29 11.83 20.84
CA ARG A 59 6.02 12.90 21.81
C ARG A 59 5.90 14.25 21.13
N ALA A 60 4.92 15.05 21.54
CA ALA A 60 4.80 16.46 21.15
C ALA A 60 4.03 17.28 22.19
N ARG A 61 4.21 18.62 22.14
CA ARG A 61 3.49 19.57 23.00
C ARG A 61 1.99 19.54 22.70
N LEU A 62 1.63 19.69 21.43
CA LEU A 62 0.28 19.56 20.91
C LEU A 62 0.20 18.35 19.98
N SER A 63 -0.99 17.77 19.83
CA SER A 63 -1.25 16.76 18.80
C SER A 63 -0.76 17.28 17.46
N GLU A 64 -1.26 18.42 16.99
CA GLU A 64 -1.00 19.00 15.66
C GLU A 64 0.48 19.18 15.26
N HIS A 65 1.39 19.27 16.22
CA HIS A 65 2.80 19.59 15.95
C HIS A 65 3.56 18.40 15.38
N LEU A 66 4.63 18.69 14.63
CA LEU A 66 5.64 17.69 14.33
C LEU A 66 6.31 17.25 15.65
N GLY A 67 6.12 15.99 15.99
CA GLY A 67 6.65 15.41 17.22
C GLY A 67 8.10 14.95 17.07
N THR A 68 8.67 14.53 18.19
CA THR A 68 9.90 13.73 18.22
C THR A 68 9.55 12.26 18.35
N ILE A 69 10.29 11.40 17.67
CA ILE A 69 10.16 9.95 17.77
C ILE A 69 11.47 9.37 18.31
N THR A 70 11.36 8.49 19.30
CA THR A 70 12.41 7.52 19.62
C THR A 70 11.97 6.15 19.13
N VAL A 71 12.93 5.37 18.62
CA VAL A 71 12.66 4.02 18.08
C VAL A 71 13.54 3.00 18.75
N ASP A 72 12.94 1.84 19.04
CA ASP A 72 13.65 0.60 19.31
C ASP A 72 13.47 -0.35 18.12
N ALA A 73 14.53 -1.07 17.77
CA ALA A 73 14.57 -1.91 16.58
C ALA A 73 13.66 -3.13 16.74
N GLY A 74 12.77 -3.34 15.76
CA GLY A 74 12.01 -4.57 15.59
C GLY A 74 12.60 -5.43 14.46
N ARG A 75 11.72 -6.18 13.78
CA ARG A 75 12.10 -7.02 12.64
C ARG A 75 12.53 -6.18 11.42
N ALA A 76 13.64 -6.59 10.80
CA ALA A 76 14.27 -5.85 9.72
C ALA A 76 13.86 -6.38 8.33
N HIS A 77 12.58 -6.30 7.98
CA HIS A 77 12.08 -6.79 6.68
C HIS A 77 12.76 -6.15 5.48
N ALA A 78 13.22 -4.90 5.59
CA ALA A 78 13.97 -4.26 4.50
C ALA A 78 15.28 -5.00 4.21
N ALA A 79 15.95 -5.53 5.24
CA ALA A 79 17.18 -6.31 5.06
C ALA A 79 16.88 -7.71 4.50
N GLU A 80 15.78 -8.34 4.92
CA GLU A 80 15.32 -9.63 4.37
C GLU A 80 15.01 -9.49 2.86
N ALA A 81 14.25 -8.45 2.49
CA ALA A 81 13.87 -8.15 1.11
C ALA A 81 15.04 -7.78 0.19
N MET A 82 16.17 -7.30 0.72
CA MET A 82 17.35 -6.97 -0.12
C MET A 82 17.95 -8.16 -0.86
N SER A 83 17.61 -9.39 -0.44
CA SER A 83 18.05 -10.62 -1.10
C SER A 83 17.36 -10.89 -2.44
N ASP A 84 16.17 -10.32 -2.68
CA ASP A 84 15.42 -10.46 -3.92
C ASP A 84 14.92 -9.10 -4.44
N ALA A 85 15.21 -8.82 -5.71
CA ALA A 85 14.91 -7.52 -6.30
C ALA A 85 13.39 -7.27 -6.43
N LYS A 86 12.58 -8.29 -6.74
CA LYS A 86 11.12 -8.15 -6.90
C LYS A 86 10.47 -7.93 -5.53
N THR A 87 10.88 -8.67 -4.51
CA THR A 87 10.42 -8.49 -3.13
C THR A 87 10.78 -7.10 -2.58
N LEU A 88 12.01 -6.61 -2.81
CA LEU A 88 12.39 -5.24 -2.44
C LEU A 88 11.54 -4.18 -3.16
N ALA A 89 11.27 -4.37 -4.45
CA ALA A 89 10.37 -3.49 -5.20
C ALA A 89 8.94 -3.52 -4.65
N GLY A 90 8.44 -4.70 -4.27
CA GLY A 90 7.17 -4.90 -3.57
C GLY A 90 7.08 -4.11 -2.27
N LEU A 91 8.04 -4.32 -1.37
CA LEU A 91 8.10 -3.66 -0.07
C LEU A 91 8.19 -2.13 -0.19
N THR A 92 9.04 -1.63 -1.10
CA THR A 92 9.18 -0.18 -1.32
C THR A 92 7.93 0.43 -1.94
N SER A 93 7.23 -0.30 -2.82
CA SER A 93 5.93 0.12 -3.38
C SER A 93 4.86 0.24 -2.29
N LEU A 94 4.71 -0.80 -1.43
CA LEU A 94 3.78 -0.79 -0.31
C LEU A 94 4.01 0.41 0.61
N CYS A 95 5.26 0.63 1.04
CA CYS A 95 5.62 1.74 1.92
C CYS A 95 5.29 3.10 1.29
N ALA A 96 5.55 3.27 -0.01
CA ALA A 96 5.28 4.50 -0.73
C ALA A 96 3.78 4.75 -0.95
N LEU A 97 2.99 3.71 -1.21
CA LEU A 97 1.54 3.80 -1.33
C LEU A 97 0.89 4.19 0.00
N MET A 98 1.35 3.60 1.10
CA MET A 98 0.83 3.91 2.44
C MET A 98 0.99 5.37 2.84
N GLN A 99 1.89 6.13 2.23
CA GLN A 99 2.02 7.57 2.51
C GLN A 99 0.79 8.39 2.12
N ILE A 100 -0.09 7.86 1.26
CA ILE A 100 -1.33 8.53 0.88
C ILE A 100 -2.34 8.58 2.02
N THR A 101 -2.17 7.72 3.03
CA THR A 101 -3.05 7.72 4.21
C THR A 101 -2.92 9.05 4.95
N PRO A 102 -4.05 9.63 5.40
CA PRO A 102 -4.06 10.76 6.32
C PRO A 102 -3.21 10.50 7.56
N GLU A 103 -2.53 11.54 8.03
CA GLU A 103 -1.83 11.45 9.31
C GLU A 103 -2.82 11.33 10.46
N ARG A 104 -2.43 10.56 11.48
CA ARG A 104 -3.11 10.45 12.78
C ARG A 104 -4.49 9.80 12.73
N GLN A 105 -4.80 9.14 11.62
CA GLN A 105 -6.00 8.33 11.48
C GLN A 105 -5.63 6.85 11.49
N ALA A 106 -6.19 6.11 12.45
CA ALA A 106 -5.97 4.67 12.55
C ALA A 106 -6.70 3.93 11.41
N TYR A 107 -6.00 2.99 10.77
CA TYR A 107 -6.58 2.07 9.79
C TYR A 107 -6.22 0.62 10.16
N PRO A 108 -6.87 0.03 11.18
CA PRO A 108 -6.48 -1.29 11.69
C PRO A 108 -6.58 -2.40 10.64
N ARG A 109 -7.65 -2.41 9.82
CA ARG A 109 -7.83 -3.40 8.74
C ARG A 109 -6.73 -3.30 7.68
N LEU A 110 -6.38 -2.08 7.28
CA LEU A 110 -5.30 -1.82 6.33
C LEU A 110 -3.94 -2.22 6.90
N TYR A 111 -3.69 -1.95 8.18
CA TYR A 111 -2.50 -2.42 8.89
C TYR A 111 -2.40 -3.94 8.87
N ASP A 112 -3.48 -4.64 9.24
CA ASP A 112 -3.50 -6.10 9.27
C ASP A 112 -3.27 -6.68 7.87
N THR A 113 -3.85 -6.06 6.82
CA THR A 113 -3.62 -6.43 5.42
C THR A 113 -2.18 -6.20 4.99
N LEU A 114 -1.60 -5.05 5.32
CA LEU A 114 -0.20 -4.72 5.04
C LEU A 114 0.76 -5.73 5.67
N MET A 115 0.52 -6.12 6.92
CA MET A 115 1.33 -7.14 7.60
C MET A 115 1.19 -8.52 6.96
N LEU A 116 0.01 -8.89 6.45
CA LEU A 116 -0.17 -10.13 5.69
C LEU A 116 0.66 -10.14 4.41
N VAL A 117 0.72 -9.02 3.67
CA VAL A 117 1.57 -8.95 2.46
C VAL A 117 3.04 -9.09 2.83
N ILE A 118 3.51 -8.36 3.85
CA ILE A 118 4.91 -8.43 4.30
C ILE A 118 5.28 -9.84 4.78
N ALA A 119 4.40 -10.52 5.50
CA ALA A 119 4.64 -11.88 5.97
C ALA A 119 4.72 -12.91 4.83
N ALA A 120 4.08 -12.64 3.70
CA ALA A 120 4.08 -13.52 2.53
C ALA A 120 5.24 -13.25 1.56
N MET A 121 6.09 -12.24 1.80
CA MET A 121 7.14 -11.82 0.86
C MET A 121 8.22 -12.87 0.56
N ASP A 122 8.32 -13.90 1.40
CA ASP A 122 9.19 -15.06 1.16
C ASP A 122 8.57 -16.08 0.16
N ASP A 123 7.29 -15.93 -0.17
CA ASP A 123 6.55 -16.76 -1.12
C ASP A 123 6.24 -15.97 -2.40
N ALA A 124 7.12 -16.15 -3.41
CA ALA A 124 7.08 -15.43 -4.69
C ALA A 124 5.78 -15.63 -5.48
N ASP A 125 5.08 -16.76 -5.29
CA ASP A 125 3.85 -17.07 -6.01
C ASP A 125 2.63 -16.40 -5.35
N THR A 126 2.74 -16.03 -4.06
CA THR A 126 1.60 -15.54 -3.27
C THR A 126 1.62 -14.03 -3.05
N TRP A 127 2.79 -13.44 -2.73
CA TRP A 127 2.83 -12.02 -2.32
C TRP A 127 2.36 -11.03 -3.39
N PRO A 128 2.55 -11.23 -4.71
CA PRO A 128 2.09 -10.27 -5.72
C PRO A 128 0.56 -10.15 -5.75
N ALA A 129 -0.15 -11.26 -5.65
CA ALA A 129 -1.61 -11.29 -5.55
C ALA A 129 -2.10 -10.61 -4.26
N LEU A 130 -1.43 -10.86 -3.13
CA LEU A 130 -1.74 -10.19 -1.86
C LEU A 130 -1.49 -8.68 -1.93
N LEU A 131 -0.46 -8.23 -2.63
CA LEU A 131 -0.19 -6.81 -2.85
C LEU A 131 -1.30 -6.15 -3.69
N ALA A 132 -1.79 -6.81 -4.74
CA ALA A 132 -2.93 -6.30 -5.52
C ALA A 132 -4.21 -6.19 -4.67
N ARG A 133 -4.47 -7.16 -3.79
CA ARG A 133 -5.57 -7.09 -2.81
C ARG A 133 -5.37 -5.99 -1.78
N PHE A 134 -4.13 -5.75 -1.35
CA PHE A 134 -3.81 -4.62 -0.48
C PHE A 134 -4.12 -3.29 -1.16
N GLU A 135 -3.84 -3.12 -2.46
CA GLU A 135 -4.18 -1.88 -3.17
C GLU A 135 -5.70 -1.66 -3.28
N MET A 136 -6.48 -2.73 -3.45
CA MET A 136 -7.94 -2.69 -3.36
C MET A 136 -8.42 -2.26 -1.96
N ALA A 137 -7.85 -2.86 -0.91
CA ALA A 137 -8.16 -2.50 0.48
C ALA A 137 -7.77 -1.06 0.81
N LEU A 138 -6.63 -0.58 0.28
CA LEU A 138 -6.22 0.81 0.40
C LEU A 138 -7.29 1.72 -0.20
N LEU A 139 -7.67 1.51 -1.46
CA LEU A 139 -8.73 2.29 -2.13
C LEU A 139 -10.02 2.32 -1.30
N GLU A 140 -10.48 1.18 -0.77
CA GLU A 140 -11.66 1.09 0.10
C GLU A 140 -11.52 1.97 1.36
N GLU A 141 -10.43 1.82 2.10
CA GLU A 141 -10.20 2.48 3.39
C GLU A 141 -10.02 4.00 3.26
N ILE A 142 -9.49 4.50 2.14
CA ILE A 142 -9.41 5.94 1.86
C ILE A 142 -10.63 6.50 1.12
N GLY A 143 -11.70 5.71 0.97
CA GLY A 143 -13.00 6.18 0.47
C GLY A 143 -13.18 6.15 -1.06
N PHE A 144 -12.32 5.44 -1.78
CA PHE A 144 -12.33 5.29 -3.24
C PHE A 144 -12.55 3.85 -3.72
N GLY A 145 -13.09 3.00 -2.84
CA GLY A 145 -13.39 1.60 -3.11
C GLY A 145 -14.20 1.40 -4.39
N LEU A 146 -14.01 0.23 -5.01
CA LEU A 146 -14.74 -0.17 -6.20
C LEU A 146 -16.05 -0.87 -5.78
N ASP A 147 -17.13 -0.61 -6.52
CA ASP A 147 -18.39 -1.33 -6.31
C ASP A 147 -18.42 -2.56 -7.23
N LEU A 148 -18.04 -3.70 -6.65
CA LEU A 148 -17.98 -4.98 -7.35
C LEU A 148 -19.18 -5.89 -6.99
N SER A 149 -20.22 -5.34 -6.36
CA SER A 149 -21.34 -6.13 -5.84
C SER A 149 -22.32 -6.60 -6.91
N CYS A 150 -22.50 -5.82 -7.99
CA CYS A 150 -23.36 -6.15 -9.11
C CYS A 150 -22.94 -5.41 -10.39
N CYS A 151 -23.45 -5.87 -11.52
CA CYS A 151 -23.22 -5.26 -12.82
C CYS A 151 -23.86 -3.86 -12.87
N ALA A 152 -23.05 -2.86 -13.20
CA ALA A 152 -23.50 -1.47 -13.30
C ALA A 152 -24.60 -1.23 -14.34
N ALA A 153 -24.68 -2.07 -15.38
CA ALA A 153 -25.64 -1.91 -16.48
C ALA A 153 -26.94 -2.69 -16.27
N THR A 154 -26.87 -3.87 -15.64
CA THR A 154 -28.00 -4.81 -15.58
C THR A 154 -28.43 -5.18 -14.16
N GLY A 155 -27.61 -4.89 -13.14
CA GLY A 155 -27.85 -5.27 -11.75
C GLY A 155 -27.63 -6.74 -11.42
N VAL A 156 -27.22 -7.57 -12.39
CA VAL A 156 -26.93 -9.00 -12.14
C VAL A 156 -25.65 -9.16 -11.32
N ILE A 157 -25.56 -10.20 -10.52
CA ILE A 157 -24.40 -10.49 -9.65
C ILE A 157 -23.48 -11.58 -10.22
N GLU A 158 -23.87 -12.20 -11.33
CA GLU A 158 -23.14 -13.28 -11.97
C GLU A 158 -22.25 -12.77 -13.10
N GLN A 159 -21.18 -13.52 -13.39
CA GLN A 159 -20.25 -13.26 -14.49
C GLN A 159 -19.67 -11.84 -14.50
N LEU A 160 -19.40 -11.29 -13.30
CA LEU A 160 -18.72 -10.02 -13.12
C LEU A 160 -17.24 -10.20 -13.48
N GLU A 161 -16.89 -9.82 -14.70
CA GLU A 161 -15.57 -10.10 -15.30
C GLU A 161 -14.83 -8.83 -15.71
N TYR A 162 -15.49 -7.67 -15.61
CA TYR A 162 -14.95 -6.40 -16.07
C TYR A 162 -15.22 -5.28 -15.07
N VAL A 163 -14.40 -4.23 -15.12
CA VAL A 163 -14.61 -2.99 -14.36
C VAL A 163 -14.58 -1.79 -15.31
N SER A 164 -15.57 -0.92 -15.19
CA SER A 164 -15.61 0.34 -15.94
C SER A 164 -14.57 1.33 -15.42
N PRO A 165 -13.61 1.81 -16.24
CA PRO A 165 -12.61 2.81 -15.82
C PRO A 165 -13.22 4.14 -15.38
N ARG A 166 -14.46 4.42 -15.78
CA ARG A 166 -15.18 5.65 -15.43
C ARG A 166 -15.81 5.55 -14.04
N SER A 167 -16.58 4.49 -13.80
CA SER A 167 -17.37 4.36 -12.56
C SER A 167 -16.67 3.53 -11.48
N GLY A 168 -15.70 2.69 -11.83
CA GLY A 168 -15.12 1.73 -10.89
C GLY A 168 -16.14 0.70 -10.40
N ARG A 169 -17.12 0.39 -11.24
CA ARG A 169 -18.16 -0.60 -10.95
C ARG A 169 -17.95 -1.84 -11.80
N ALA A 170 -18.29 -3.00 -11.25
CA ALA A 170 -18.27 -4.25 -11.99
C ALA A 170 -19.26 -4.23 -13.16
N VAL A 171 -18.93 -4.97 -14.21
CA VAL A 171 -19.75 -5.13 -15.41
C VAL A 171 -19.72 -6.61 -15.78
N SER A 172 -20.90 -7.18 -16.02
CA SER A 172 -21.01 -8.57 -16.43
C SER A 172 -20.46 -8.79 -17.83
N ARG A 173 -20.03 -10.02 -18.14
CA ARG A 173 -19.52 -10.41 -19.46
C ARG A 173 -20.39 -9.90 -20.61
N ASP A 174 -21.70 -10.12 -20.52
CA ASP A 174 -22.64 -9.74 -21.58
C ASP A 174 -22.80 -8.22 -21.73
N ALA A 175 -22.87 -7.49 -20.61
CA ALA A 175 -22.97 -6.04 -20.64
C ALA A 175 -21.67 -5.36 -21.09
N ALA A 176 -20.53 -6.00 -20.91
CA ALA A 176 -19.22 -5.49 -21.30
C ALA A 176 -18.95 -5.65 -22.80
N ARG A 177 -19.61 -6.58 -23.52
CA ARG A 177 -19.33 -6.91 -24.94
C ARG A 177 -19.15 -5.69 -25.87
N PRO A 178 -19.98 -4.64 -25.82
CA PRO A 178 -19.83 -3.48 -26.71
C PRO A 178 -18.64 -2.57 -26.38
N TYR A 179 -17.99 -2.79 -25.23
CA TYR A 179 -17.01 -1.88 -24.63
C TYR A 179 -15.74 -2.60 -24.17
N LEU A 180 -15.50 -3.85 -24.57
CA LEU A 180 -14.40 -4.68 -24.06
C LEU A 180 -13.03 -4.01 -24.21
N ASP A 181 -12.82 -3.26 -25.30
CA ASP A 181 -11.61 -2.49 -25.59
C ASP A 181 -11.33 -1.35 -24.57
N LYS A 182 -12.34 -0.97 -23.79
CA LYS A 182 -12.30 0.13 -22.82
C LYS A 182 -12.51 -0.33 -21.38
N MET A 183 -12.60 -1.63 -21.14
CA MET A 183 -12.85 -2.16 -19.81
C MET A 183 -11.57 -2.75 -19.22
N PHE A 184 -11.41 -2.63 -17.91
CA PHE A 184 -10.43 -3.47 -17.22
C PHE A 184 -11.03 -4.86 -17.03
N VAL A 185 -10.20 -5.88 -17.14
CA VAL A 185 -10.56 -7.22 -16.67
C VAL A 185 -10.63 -7.20 -15.15
N LEU A 186 -11.59 -7.93 -14.57
CA LEU A 186 -11.72 -8.16 -13.13
C LEU A 186 -11.25 -9.59 -12.81
N PRO A 187 -10.00 -9.77 -12.35
CA PRO A 187 -9.53 -11.08 -11.92
C PRO A 187 -10.33 -11.64 -10.75
N GLN A 188 -10.65 -12.93 -10.79
CA GLN A 188 -11.51 -13.58 -9.80
C GLN A 188 -10.91 -13.59 -8.39
N PHE A 189 -9.58 -13.63 -8.25
CA PHE A 189 -8.92 -13.61 -6.94
C PHE A 189 -9.13 -12.30 -6.15
N LEU A 190 -9.59 -11.23 -6.81
CA LEU A 190 -10.00 -10.01 -6.12
C LEU A 190 -11.37 -10.13 -5.45
N LEU A 191 -12.22 -11.05 -5.92
CA LEU A 191 -13.55 -11.33 -5.38
C LEU A 191 -13.53 -12.52 -4.41
N ASP A 192 -12.80 -13.57 -4.76
CA ASP A 192 -12.69 -14.81 -4.00
C ASP A 192 -11.24 -15.06 -3.58
N PRO A 193 -10.90 -14.94 -2.27
CA PRO A 193 -9.55 -15.21 -1.78
C PRO A 193 -9.04 -16.63 -2.02
N SER A 194 -9.92 -17.59 -2.34
CA SER A 194 -9.55 -18.97 -2.65
C SER A 194 -9.24 -19.22 -4.14
N ALA A 195 -9.54 -18.25 -5.01
CA ALA A 195 -9.23 -18.36 -6.42
C ALA A 195 -7.72 -18.17 -6.66
N ASN A 196 -7.18 -18.98 -7.56
CA ASN A 196 -5.79 -18.85 -8.00
C ASN A 196 -5.60 -17.53 -8.77
N ALA A 197 -4.43 -16.92 -8.60
CA ALA A 197 -4.00 -15.76 -9.37
C ALA A 197 -2.81 -16.17 -10.24
N SER A 198 -2.96 -16.07 -11.57
CA SER A 198 -1.81 -16.13 -12.47
C SER A 198 -1.04 -14.81 -12.47
N ASP A 199 0.20 -14.80 -12.98
CA ASP A 199 0.96 -13.55 -13.15
C ASP A 199 0.21 -12.52 -14.02
N GLU A 200 -0.50 -12.98 -15.04
CA GLU A 200 -1.33 -12.13 -15.90
C GLU A 200 -2.52 -11.55 -15.13
N ASP A 201 -3.14 -12.32 -14.23
CA ASP A 201 -4.20 -11.84 -13.35
C ASP A 201 -3.69 -10.78 -12.38
N VAL A 202 -2.50 -11.00 -11.80
CA VAL A 202 -1.85 -10.01 -10.91
C VAL A 202 -1.58 -8.72 -11.68
N GLN A 203 -1.02 -8.81 -12.89
CA GLN A 203 -0.78 -7.63 -13.72
C GLN A 203 -2.07 -6.87 -14.02
N LYS A 204 -3.13 -7.55 -14.46
CA LYS A 204 -4.45 -6.95 -14.71
C LYS A 204 -5.04 -6.29 -13.47
N ALA A 205 -4.91 -6.93 -12.31
CA ALA A 205 -5.37 -6.38 -11.04
C ALA A 205 -4.60 -5.10 -10.68
N MET A 206 -3.28 -5.08 -10.86
CA MET A 206 -2.47 -3.90 -10.58
C MET A 206 -2.66 -2.78 -11.61
N GLU A 207 -2.94 -3.08 -12.87
CA GLU A 207 -3.34 -2.06 -13.85
C GLU A 207 -4.67 -1.41 -13.45
N LEU A 208 -5.65 -2.24 -13.07
CA LEU A 208 -6.96 -1.81 -12.58
C LEU A 208 -6.84 -0.89 -11.35
N THR A 209 -6.17 -1.34 -10.28
CA THR A 209 -6.01 -0.53 -9.05
C THR A 209 -5.16 0.71 -9.31
N GLY A 210 -4.12 0.61 -10.14
CA GLY A 210 -3.24 1.71 -10.50
C GLY A 210 -3.98 2.88 -11.16
N HIS A 211 -4.90 2.57 -12.08
CA HIS A 211 -5.76 3.56 -12.73
C HIS A 211 -6.61 4.34 -11.72
N PHE A 212 -7.21 3.64 -10.75
CA PHE A 212 -8.06 4.29 -9.75
C PHE A 212 -7.26 5.05 -8.69
N LEU A 213 -6.14 4.50 -8.23
CA LEU A 213 -5.20 5.21 -7.36
C LEU A 213 -4.75 6.51 -8.01
N GLU A 214 -4.31 6.47 -9.26
CA GLU A 214 -3.86 7.66 -9.96
C GLU A 214 -4.99 8.69 -10.13
N ARG A 215 -6.12 8.30 -10.71
CA ARG A 215 -7.18 9.23 -11.09
C ARG A 215 -8.00 9.77 -9.92
N ARG A 216 -8.24 8.95 -8.90
CA ARG A 216 -9.13 9.31 -7.79
C ARG A 216 -8.37 9.80 -6.57
N VAL A 217 -7.11 9.40 -6.42
CA VAL A 217 -6.35 9.66 -5.20
C VAL A 217 -5.19 10.59 -5.48
N TYR A 218 -4.23 10.21 -6.33
CA TYR A 218 -3.01 10.99 -6.50
C TYR A 218 -3.25 12.31 -7.27
N LEU A 219 -3.88 12.25 -8.44
CA LEU A 219 -4.09 13.44 -9.28
C LEU A 219 -4.96 14.52 -8.58
N PRO A 220 -6.09 14.19 -7.93
CA PRO A 220 -6.89 15.21 -7.24
C PRO A 220 -6.17 15.87 -6.06
N ASN A 221 -5.20 15.17 -5.44
CA ASN A 221 -4.35 15.71 -4.39
C ASN A 221 -3.10 16.45 -4.92
N GLY A 222 -2.97 16.63 -6.24
CA GLY A 222 -1.81 17.26 -6.87
C GLY A 222 -0.52 16.43 -6.76
N LEU A 223 -0.64 15.13 -6.47
CA LEU A 223 0.45 14.18 -6.33
C LEU A 223 0.60 13.34 -7.60
N LYS A 224 1.75 12.66 -7.72
CA LYS A 224 2.00 11.66 -8.76
C LYS A 224 2.08 10.28 -8.14
N MET A 225 1.72 9.26 -8.91
CA MET A 225 1.94 7.87 -8.50
C MET A 225 3.40 7.64 -8.09
N PRO A 226 3.68 6.93 -6.99
CA PRO A 226 5.04 6.74 -6.53
C PRO A 226 5.88 5.97 -7.56
N PRO A 227 7.11 6.43 -7.88
CA PRO A 227 7.99 5.72 -8.81
C PRO A 227 8.32 4.29 -8.38
N ALA A 228 8.25 3.99 -7.07
CA ALA A 228 8.44 2.64 -6.53
C ALA A 228 7.42 1.65 -7.08
N ARG A 229 6.16 2.07 -7.22
CA ARG A 229 5.10 1.22 -7.78
C ARG A 229 5.29 0.97 -9.27
N GLN A 230 5.69 2.00 -10.03
CA GLN A 230 5.97 1.81 -11.46
C GLN A 230 7.13 0.83 -11.67
N ARG A 231 8.20 0.94 -10.88
CA ARG A 231 9.31 -0.03 -10.94
C ARG A 231 8.85 -1.45 -10.65
N LEU A 232 7.97 -1.63 -9.66
CA LEU A 232 7.37 -2.94 -9.37
C LEU A 232 6.59 -3.47 -10.58
N MET A 233 5.73 -2.65 -11.19
CA MET A 233 5.00 -3.04 -12.41
C MET A 233 5.92 -3.48 -13.54
N ASP A 234 6.98 -2.71 -13.80
CA ASP A 234 7.96 -3.01 -14.85
C ASP A 234 8.73 -4.32 -14.58
N MET A 235 8.82 -4.75 -13.32
CA MET A 235 9.48 -6.00 -12.92
C MET A 235 8.54 -7.20 -12.92
N LEU A 236 7.24 -7.00 -12.70
CA LEU A 236 6.23 -8.05 -12.80
C LEU A 236 5.85 -8.35 -14.25
N ALA A 237 5.97 -7.38 -15.16
CA ALA A 237 5.73 -7.55 -16.59
C ALA A 237 6.86 -8.30 -17.35
N ARG A 238 7.91 -8.75 -16.65
CA ARG A 238 9.08 -9.45 -17.21
C ARG A 238 9.14 -10.88 -16.72
#